data_AF-A0A498Q7X6-F1
#
_entry.id   AF-A0A498Q7X6-F1
#
_cell.length_a   1.000
_cell.length_b   1.000
_cell.length_c   1.000
_cell.angle_alpha   90.00
_cell.angle_beta   90.00
_cell.angle_gamma   90.00
#
_symmetry.space_group_name_H-M   'P 1'
#
loop_
_entity.id
_entity.type
_entity.pdbx_description
1 polymer ?
#
loop_
_entity_poly.entity_id
_entity_poly.type
_entity_poly.pdbx_seq_one_letter_code
_entity_poly.pdbx_strand_id
1 'polypeptide(L)'
;MRAAGVGLGQLLLALDATLVGLVEAPRGLDLTVASAALVDSDDVRLGLAEAAGSADAFFLLGVTDDEALRWIDGQARAPVAIFVKDPSDAVVAKAVRAGSAVVAVEPRARWERLYQLVNHVLEHHGDRGDPMDDSGTDLFGLAQSLADRIHGMVSIEDAQSHVLAYSASNEDADELRRLSILGRAGPPEHLEWLAQWGIFDALRASSEVVRVAERPELALRPRLAIGIHQPAITPRRPPVFAGALWVQQGSQPLADDAEEILQGAAVLAARIMSRLAARPSTHARRVQQLLGLADGEPLEVAAIARELGLPGDGNAALIGFDTIAAENQPARLTDVLALSASAFRRDAQVGSNGSRIYVVLPHTATARAVTSWVHGTVSSLRTELGVHLRAAIAAPVAGLRGIAAARTEVDGVLDSAVRHPISIGQVTSVAEARTAVLLDEIVTLVGTHARLVDPRISDLRTRDPALAETLRVYLDSFGDIGAAAQSLQVHPNTVRYRVRRIEKLLSTSLADPDVRLLFSLGLRVTERSG
;
A
#
# COMPACT_ATOMS: atom_id res chain seq x y z
N MET A 1 -34.40 7.11 1.08
CA MET A 1 -33.74 8.04 0.15
C MET A 1 -33.63 7.34 -1.19
N ARG A 2 -34.14 7.92 -2.29
CA ARG A 2 -33.88 7.37 -3.63
C ARG A 2 -32.40 7.63 -3.95
N ALA A 3 -31.64 6.59 -4.27
CA ALA A 3 -30.25 6.72 -4.69
C ALA A 3 -30.18 7.69 -5.89
N ALA A 4 -29.24 8.64 -5.84
CA ALA A 4 -28.90 9.45 -7.00
C ALA A 4 -28.38 8.50 -8.10
N GLY A 5 -28.86 8.65 -9.32
CA GLY A 5 -28.45 7.79 -10.44
C GLY A 5 -28.27 8.59 -11.73
N VAL A 6 -27.61 7.98 -12.69
CA VAL A 6 -27.19 8.58 -13.96
C VAL A 6 -28.14 8.18 -15.07
N GLY A 7 -28.53 9.10 -15.95
CA GLY A 7 -29.28 8.70 -17.15
C GLY A 7 -28.45 7.76 -18.02
N LEU A 8 -29.04 6.69 -18.57
CA LEU A 8 -28.32 5.71 -19.39
C LEU A 8 -27.53 6.35 -20.53
N GLY A 9 -28.09 7.37 -21.20
CA GLY A 9 -27.38 8.12 -22.23
C GLY A 9 -26.13 8.85 -21.71
N GLN A 10 -26.19 9.42 -20.51
CA GLN A 10 -25.04 10.07 -19.87
C GLN A 10 -23.98 9.04 -19.46
N LEU A 11 -24.41 7.89 -18.95
CA LEU A 11 -23.51 6.79 -18.63
C LEU A 11 -22.78 6.32 -19.90
N LEU A 12 -23.50 6.12 -21.00
CA LEU A 12 -22.91 5.71 -22.29
C LEU A 12 -22.01 6.78 -22.92
N LEU A 13 -22.27 8.07 -22.68
CA LEU A 13 -21.36 9.13 -23.12
C LEU A 13 -20.05 9.17 -22.31
N ALA A 14 -20.14 8.87 -21.02
CA ALA A 14 -18.96 8.75 -20.16
C ALA A 14 -18.15 7.49 -20.45
N LEU A 15 -18.82 6.43 -20.91
CA LEU A 15 -18.18 5.21 -21.40
C LEU A 15 -17.76 5.42 -22.86
N ASP A 16 -16.50 5.77 -23.04
CA ASP A 16 -15.86 5.99 -24.34
C ASP A 16 -16.37 5.02 -25.45
N ALA A 17 -16.71 5.57 -26.62
CA ALA A 17 -17.25 4.80 -27.75
C ALA A 17 -16.28 3.71 -28.28
N THR A 18 -15.00 3.79 -27.92
CA THR A 18 -14.01 2.74 -28.20
C THR A 18 -14.17 1.50 -27.30
N LEU A 19 -14.85 1.63 -26.17
CA LEU A 19 -15.09 0.55 -25.21
C LEU A 19 -16.46 -0.09 -25.36
N VAL A 20 -17.48 0.73 -25.66
CA VAL A 20 -18.87 0.29 -25.73
C VAL A 20 -19.63 0.95 -26.88
N GLY A 21 -20.54 0.20 -27.48
CA GLY A 21 -21.47 0.68 -28.48
C GLY A 21 -22.91 0.35 -28.09
N LEU A 22 -23.81 1.32 -28.19
CA LEU A 22 -25.23 1.06 -28.02
C LEU A 22 -25.76 0.28 -29.23
N VAL A 23 -26.34 -0.90 -28.98
CA VAL A 23 -27.02 -1.69 -30.03
C VAL A 23 -28.48 -1.23 -30.14
N GLU A 24 -29.23 -1.28 -29.04
CA GLU A 24 -30.64 -0.90 -29.02
C GLU A 24 -31.11 -0.50 -27.61
N ALA A 25 -32.04 0.45 -27.51
CA ALA A 25 -32.59 0.95 -26.24
C ALA A 25 -34.12 1.13 -26.33
N PRO A 26 -34.93 0.07 -26.08
CA PRO A 26 -36.38 0.09 -26.32
C PRO A 26 -37.16 1.07 -25.44
N ARG A 27 -36.58 1.45 -24.29
CA ARG A 27 -37.18 2.40 -23.33
C ARG A 27 -36.52 3.78 -23.36
N GLY A 28 -35.72 4.06 -24.40
CA GLY A 28 -34.96 5.31 -24.52
C GLY A 28 -33.73 5.37 -23.61
N LEU A 29 -33.04 6.51 -23.65
CA LEU A 29 -31.76 6.74 -22.95
C LEU A 29 -31.89 7.53 -21.64
N ASP A 30 -33.10 7.97 -21.28
CA ASP A 30 -33.35 8.79 -20.10
C ASP A 30 -33.57 7.97 -18.82
N LEU A 31 -33.56 6.64 -18.92
CA LEU A 31 -33.70 5.76 -17.76
C LEU A 31 -32.52 5.92 -16.80
N THR A 32 -32.84 6.07 -15.51
CA THR A 32 -31.83 6.19 -14.47
C THR A 32 -31.20 4.84 -14.16
N VAL A 33 -29.86 4.79 -14.20
CA VAL A 33 -29.02 3.71 -13.72
C VAL A 33 -28.40 4.19 -12.41
N ALA A 34 -28.70 3.53 -11.30
CA ALA A 34 -28.12 3.86 -9.99
C ALA A 34 -27.20 2.76 -9.46
N SER A 35 -27.19 1.59 -10.09
CA SER A 35 -26.42 0.43 -9.64
C SER A 35 -26.06 -0.46 -10.82
N ALA A 36 -24.92 -1.13 -10.70
CA ALA A 36 -24.49 -2.14 -11.67
C ALA A 36 -24.03 -3.42 -10.98
N ALA A 37 -24.15 -4.56 -11.67
CA ALA A 37 -23.68 -5.85 -11.19
C ALA A 37 -22.96 -6.65 -12.29
N LEU A 38 -21.98 -7.45 -11.87
CA LEU A 38 -21.31 -8.44 -12.71
C LEU A 38 -22.06 -9.77 -12.57
N VAL A 39 -22.22 -10.49 -13.68
CA VAL A 39 -22.86 -11.81 -13.72
C VAL A 39 -21.96 -12.75 -14.50
N ASP A 40 -21.48 -13.81 -13.87
CA ASP A 40 -20.74 -14.87 -14.56
C ASP A 40 -21.59 -16.14 -14.80
N SER A 41 -20.98 -17.17 -15.39
CA SER A 41 -21.68 -18.42 -15.70
C SER A 41 -22.14 -19.19 -14.45
N ASP A 42 -21.45 -19.05 -13.32
CA ASP A 42 -21.81 -19.70 -12.07
C ASP A 42 -23.00 -18.99 -11.42
N ASP A 43 -23.06 -17.65 -11.50
CA ASP A 43 -24.20 -16.86 -11.06
C ASP A 43 -25.50 -17.24 -11.80
N VAL A 44 -25.42 -17.51 -13.10
CA VAL A 44 -26.56 -17.97 -13.91
C VAL A 44 -27.06 -19.35 -13.47
N ARG A 45 -26.16 -20.22 -12.99
CA ARG A 45 -26.47 -21.60 -12.61
C ARG A 45 -26.92 -21.74 -11.16
N LEU A 46 -26.31 -20.99 -10.25
CA LEU A 46 -26.49 -21.09 -8.80
C LEU A 46 -27.47 -20.04 -8.26
N GLY A 47 -27.74 -18.98 -9.02
CA GLY A 47 -28.59 -17.86 -8.63
C GLY A 47 -27.82 -16.75 -7.89
N LEU A 48 -28.20 -15.51 -8.16
CA LEU A 48 -27.60 -14.31 -7.54
C LEU A 48 -28.12 -14.10 -6.11
N ALA A 49 -27.27 -13.57 -5.23
CA ALA A 49 -27.71 -13.08 -3.92
C ALA A 49 -28.75 -11.95 -4.09
N GLU A 50 -29.71 -11.87 -3.17
CA GLU A 50 -30.91 -11.01 -3.27
C GLU A 50 -30.60 -9.52 -3.52
N ALA A 51 -29.45 -9.02 -3.02
CA ALA A 51 -28.98 -7.65 -3.23
C ALA A 51 -28.35 -7.39 -4.62
N ALA A 52 -27.78 -8.42 -5.27
CA ALA A 52 -27.19 -8.31 -6.61
C ALA A 52 -28.25 -8.48 -7.72
N GLY A 53 -29.34 -9.20 -7.44
CA GLY A 53 -30.45 -9.41 -8.38
C GLY A 53 -31.32 -8.17 -8.66
N SER A 54 -31.09 -7.05 -7.97
CA SER A 54 -31.88 -5.81 -8.13
C SER A 54 -31.12 -4.66 -8.82
N ALA A 55 -29.95 -4.92 -9.41
CA ALA A 55 -29.16 -3.88 -10.07
C ALA A 55 -29.88 -3.30 -11.31
N ASP A 56 -29.56 -2.06 -11.69
CA ASP A 56 -30.14 -1.42 -12.87
C ASP A 56 -29.38 -1.80 -14.16
N ALA A 57 -28.07 -2.00 -14.10
CA ALA A 57 -27.24 -2.45 -15.22
C ALA A 57 -26.50 -3.76 -14.90
N PHE A 58 -26.36 -4.65 -15.89
CA PHE A 58 -25.66 -5.92 -15.70
C PHE A 58 -24.57 -6.14 -16.75
N PHE A 59 -23.44 -6.71 -16.33
CA PHE A 59 -22.31 -7.08 -17.18
C PHE A 59 -22.22 -8.61 -17.27
N LEU A 60 -22.44 -9.17 -18.46
CA LEU A 60 -22.44 -10.61 -18.67
C LEU A 60 -21.02 -11.13 -18.95
N LEU A 61 -20.37 -11.68 -17.93
CA LEU A 61 -18.98 -12.12 -17.90
C LEU A 61 -18.81 -13.57 -18.38
N GLY A 62 -18.35 -13.75 -19.62
CA GLY A 62 -18.06 -15.08 -20.15
C GLY A 62 -19.29 -15.99 -20.21
N VAL A 63 -20.48 -15.39 -20.18
CA VAL A 63 -21.78 -16.05 -20.27
C VAL A 63 -22.03 -16.38 -21.74
N THR A 64 -22.35 -17.64 -22.02
CA THR A 64 -22.73 -18.06 -23.39
C THR A 64 -24.11 -17.52 -23.78
N ASP A 65 -24.42 -17.44 -25.07
CA ASP A 65 -25.75 -16.99 -25.54
C ASP A 65 -26.91 -17.74 -24.89
N ASP A 66 -26.81 -19.06 -24.76
CA ASP A 66 -27.83 -19.89 -24.12
C ASP A 66 -27.97 -19.61 -22.61
N GLU A 67 -26.88 -19.25 -21.93
CA GLU A 67 -26.90 -18.82 -20.53
C GLU A 67 -27.47 -17.41 -20.40
N ALA A 68 -27.13 -16.49 -21.31
CA ALA A 68 -27.65 -15.12 -21.33
C ALA A 68 -29.17 -15.12 -21.57
N LEU A 69 -29.66 -15.92 -22.53
CA LEU A 69 -31.09 -16.07 -22.80
C LEU A 69 -31.85 -16.60 -21.58
N ARG A 70 -31.32 -17.62 -20.90
CA ARG A 70 -31.92 -18.16 -19.66
C ARG A 70 -31.89 -17.15 -18.52
N TRP A 71 -30.79 -16.41 -18.37
CA TRP A 71 -30.66 -15.40 -17.34
C TRP A 71 -31.67 -14.25 -17.53
N ILE A 72 -31.86 -13.79 -18.78
CA ILE A 72 -32.87 -12.76 -19.11
C ILE A 72 -34.29 -13.26 -18.75
N ASP A 73 -34.61 -14.52 -19.04
CA ASP A 73 -35.91 -15.12 -18.69
C ASP A 73 -36.13 -15.26 -17.17
N GLY A 74 -35.05 -15.43 -16.41
CA GLY A 74 -35.09 -15.53 -14.95
C GLY A 74 -35.26 -14.20 -14.22
N GLN A 75 -35.18 -13.05 -14.90
CA GLN A 75 -35.26 -11.75 -14.26
C GLN A 75 -36.70 -11.37 -13.89
N ALA A 76 -36.95 -11.13 -12.60
CA ALA A 76 -38.25 -10.65 -12.12
C ALA A 76 -38.59 -9.23 -12.60
N ARG A 77 -37.56 -8.41 -12.88
CA ARG A 77 -37.68 -7.07 -13.45
C ARG A 77 -36.63 -6.89 -14.54
N ALA A 78 -37.03 -6.32 -15.67
CA ALA A 78 -36.12 -6.00 -16.75
C ALA A 78 -35.04 -4.96 -16.32
N PRO A 79 -33.75 -5.30 -16.46
CA PRO A 79 -32.66 -4.34 -16.29
C PRO A 79 -32.83 -3.11 -17.18
N VAL A 80 -32.27 -1.99 -16.77
CA VAL A 80 -32.16 -0.79 -17.60
C VAL A 80 -31.23 -1.07 -18.78
N ALA A 81 -30.07 -1.67 -18.54
CA ALA A 81 -29.10 -2.03 -19.58
C ALA A 81 -28.38 -3.36 -19.29
N ILE A 82 -27.99 -4.06 -20.35
CA ILE A 82 -27.16 -5.25 -20.31
C ILE A 82 -25.94 -5.03 -21.21
N PHE A 83 -24.75 -5.19 -20.63
CA PHE A 83 -23.46 -5.09 -21.30
C PHE A 83 -22.96 -6.48 -21.67
N VAL A 84 -22.73 -6.72 -22.96
CA VAL A 84 -22.38 -8.03 -23.51
C VAL A 84 -21.31 -7.87 -24.58
N LYS A 85 -20.31 -8.76 -24.62
CA LYS A 85 -19.33 -8.82 -25.72
C LYS A 85 -19.90 -9.62 -26.88
N ASP A 86 -19.78 -9.09 -28.09
CA ASP A 86 -20.27 -9.73 -29.33
C ASP A 86 -21.70 -10.31 -29.19
N PRO A 87 -22.72 -9.51 -28.80
CA PRO A 87 -24.06 -10.05 -28.57
C PRO A 87 -24.67 -10.58 -29.87
N SER A 88 -25.20 -11.80 -29.84
CA SER A 88 -25.93 -12.34 -30.99
C SER A 88 -27.32 -11.72 -31.14
N ASP A 89 -27.86 -11.76 -32.36
CA ASP A 89 -29.21 -11.25 -32.68
C ASP A 89 -30.29 -11.87 -31.77
N ALA A 90 -30.11 -13.12 -31.35
CA ALA A 90 -31.04 -13.80 -30.45
C ALA A 90 -31.04 -13.17 -29.05
N VAL A 91 -29.86 -12.88 -28.49
CA VAL A 91 -29.70 -12.20 -27.19
C VAL A 91 -30.24 -10.78 -27.28
N VAL A 92 -29.92 -10.05 -28.35
CA VAL A 92 -30.43 -8.69 -28.60
C VAL A 92 -31.96 -8.68 -28.64
N ALA A 93 -32.57 -9.48 -29.52
CA ALA A 93 -34.02 -9.54 -29.68
C ALA A 93 -34.75 -9.99 -28.40
N LYS A 94 -34.11 -10.81 -27.55
CA LYS A 94 -34.68 -11.24 -26.27
C LYS A 94 -34.62 -10.12 -25.23
N ALA A 95 -33.45 -9.50 -25.04
CA ALA A 95 -33.26 -8.40 -24.09
C ALA A 95 -34.15 -7.19 -24.44
N VAL A 96 -34.25 -6.85 -25.73
CA VAL A 96 -35.10 -5.76 -26.22
C VAL A 96 -36.58 -6.04 -25.96
N ARG A 97 -37.06 -7.28 -26.19
CA ARG A 97 -38.44 -7.69 -25.85
C ARG A 97 -38.72 -7.65 -24.34
N ALA A 98 -37.72 -7.96 -23.52
CA ALA A 98 -37.82 -7.81 -22.08
C ALA A 98 -37.81 -6.32 -21.64
N GLY A 99 -37.36 -5.41 -22.51
CA GLY A 99 -37.32 -3.97 -22.26
C GLY A 99 -35.95 -3.46 -21.77
N SER A 100 -34.89 -4.25 -21.89
CA SER A 100 -33.53 -3.85 -21.54
C SER A 100 -32.79 -3.25 -22.74
N ALA A 101 -32.03 -2.19 -22.51
CA ALA A 101 -31.08 -1.72 -23.51
C ALA A 101 -29.91 -2.71 -23.63
N VAL A 102 -29.40 -2.89 -24.85
CA VAL A 102 -28.26 -3.78 -25.12
C VAL A 102 -27.07 -2.92 -25.52
N VAL A 103 -25.98 -3.08 -24.78
CA VAL A 103 -24.73 -2.36 -24.99
C VAL A 103 -23.66 -3.39 -25.36
N ALA A 104 -23.19 -3.33 -26.60
CA ALA A 104 -22.08 -4.15 -27.06
C ALA A 104 -20.79 -3.63 -26.44
N VAL A 105 -19.99 -4.52 -25.88
CA VAL A 105 -18.68 -4.24 -25.31
C VAL A 105 -17.61 -4.74 -26.27
N GLU A 106 -16.58 -3.94 -26.50
CA GLU A 106 -15.45 -4.31 -27.35
C GLU A 106 -14.81 -5.64 -26.86
N PRO A 107 -14.65 -6.67 -27.71
CA PRO A 107 -14.21 -8.00 -27.29
C PRO A 107 -12.88 -8.02 -26.54
N ARG A 108 -11.98 -7.10 -26.89
CA ARG A 108 -10.67 -6.94 -26.24
C ARG A 108 -10.69 -6.13 -24.95
N ALA A 109 -11.78 -5.44 -24.63
CA ALA A 109 -11.90 -4.68 -23.38
C ALA A 109 -11.92 -5.61 -22.16
N ARG A 110 -11.26 -5.25 -21.06
CA ARG A 110 -11.32 -6.03 -19.82
C ARG A 110 -12.54 -5.63 -19.00
N TRP A 111 -13.35 -6.61 -18.60
CA TRP A 111 -14.60 -6.38 -17.85
C TRP A 111 -14.43 -5.63 -16.52
N GLU A 112 -13.41 -5.98 -15.73
CA GLU A 112 -13.09 -5.30 -14.48
C GLU A 112 -12.94 -3.78 -14.68
N ARG A 113 -12.37 -3.37 -15.82
CA ARG A 113 -12.14 -1.95 -16.15
C ARG A 113 -13.43 -1.24 -16.48
N LEU A 114 -14.29 -1.87 -17.28
CA LEU A 114 -15.58 -1.31 -17.65
C LEU A 114 -16.49 -1.18 -16.43
N TYR A 115 -16.47 -2.16 -15.54
CA TYR A 115 -17.20 -2.12 -14.28
C TYR A 115 -16.71 -1.02 -13.34
N GLN A 116 -15.39 -0.82 -13.21
CA GLN A 116 -14.81 0.29 -12.43
C GLN A 116 -15.21 1.66 -12.99
N LEU A 117 -15.19 1.85 -14.32
CA LEU A 117 -15.63 3.09 -14.97
C LEU A 117 -17.11 3.38 -14.73
N VAL A 118 -17.97 2.37 -14.86
CA VAL A 118 -19.40 2.56 -14.57
C VAL A 118 -19.63 2.93 -13.11
N ASN A 119 -19.01 2.21 -12.17
CA ASN A 119 -19.15 2.56 -10.75
C ASN A 119 -18.62 3.95 -10.44
N HIS A 120 -17.50 4.36 -11.06
CA HIS A 120 -16.99 5.71 -10.93
C HIS A 120 -18.00 6.77 -11.39
N VAL A 121 -18.58 6.59 -12.59
CA VAL A 121 -19.62 7.50 -13.10
C VAL A 121 -20.86 7.52 -12.20
N LEU A 122 -21.28 6.37 -11.67
CA LEU A 122 -22.42 6.28 -10.76
C LEU A 122 -22.16 6.97 -9.41
N GLU A 123 -20.95 6.83 -8.86
CA GLU A 123 -20.55 7.44 -7.59
C GLU A 123 -20.44 8.97 -7.68
N HIS A 124 -19.98 9.52 -8.81
CA HIS A 124 -19.62 10.93 -8.94
C HIS A 124 -20.73 11.82 -9.54
N HIS A 125 -21.85 11.24 -9.98
CA HIS A 125 -22.97 12.02 -10.52
C HIS A 125 -23.96 12.51 -9.45
N GLY A 126 -23.79 12.05 -8.21
CA GLY A 126 -24.67 12.36 -7.09
C GLY A 126 -24.42 13.71 -6.42
N ASP A 127 -23.27 14.35 -6.63
CA ASP A 127 -22.78 15.39 -5.71
C ASP A 127 -22.43 16.73 -6.37
N ARG A 128 -23.38 17.28 -7.15
CA ARG A 128 -23.31 18.71 -7.53
C ARG A 128 -23.74 19.66 -6.39
N GLY A 129 -23.82 19.16 -5.15
CA GLY A 129 -24.40 19.87 -4.00
C GLY A 129 -23.45 20.08 -2.81
N ASP A 130 -22.41 19.26 -2.64
CA ASP A 130 -21.43 19.41 -1.57
C ASP A 130 -20.12 20.06 -2.08
N PRO A 131 -19.70 21.24 -1.57
CA PRO A 131 -18.44 21.88 -1.95
C PRO A 131 -17.18 21.08 -1.57
N MET A 132 -17.32 19.93 -0.90
CA MET A 132 -16.21 19.08 -0.46
C MET A 132 -15.89 17.89 -1.36
N ASP A 133 -16.78 17.48 -2.28
CA ASP A 133 -16.51 16.40 -3.25
C ASP A 133 -16.53 16.96 -4.68
N ASP A 134 -15.59 17.88 -4.92
CA ASP A 134 -15.38 18.48 -6.22
C ASP A 134 -14.84 17.42 -7.20
N SER A 135 -15.57 17.22 -8.29
CA SER A 135 -15.16 16.54 -9.53
C SER A 135 -13.78 16.98 -10.10
N GLY A 136 -13.12 17.97 -9.48
CA GLY A 136 -11.70 18.30 -9.65
C GLY A 136 -10.69 17.49 -8.81
N THR A 137 -11.07 16.40 -8.12
CA THR A 137 -10.18 15.72 -7.15
C THR A 137 -9.61 14.35 -7.56
N ASP A 138 -10.02 13.74 -8.67
CA ASP A 138 -9.46 12.49 -9.21
C ASP A 138 -8.83 12.64 -10.61
N LEU A 139 -8.17 11.59 -11.12
CA LEU A 139 -7.45 11.63 -12.39
C LEU A 139 -8.36 11.65 -13.63
N PHE A 140 -9.57 11.09 -13.57
CA PHE A 140 -10.52 11.08 -14.68
C PHE A 140 -11.19 12.45 -14.83
N GLY A 141 -11.63 13.04 -13.72
CA GLY A 141 -12.14 14.41 -13.68
C GLY A 141 -11.09 15.41 -14.17
N LEU A 142 -9.83 15.23 -13.76
CA LEU A 142 -8.71 16.04 -14.28
C LEU A 142 -8.54 15.85 -15.80
N ALA A 143 -8.50 14.61 -16.29
CA ALA A 143 -8.35 14.34 -17.72
C ALA A 143 -9.49 14.96 -18.55
N GLN A 144 -10.73 14.87 -18.08
CA GLN A 144 -11.89 15.44 -18.75
C GLN A 144 -11.89 16.97 -18.75
N SER A 145 -11.59 17.59 -17.59
CA SER A 145 -11.51 19.05 -17.46
C SER A 145 -10.43 19.64 -18.38
N LEU A 146 -9.31 18.94 -18.52
CA LEU A 146 -8.24 19.32 -19.44
C LEU A 146 -8.68 19.20 -20.88
N ALA A 147 -9.32 18.10 -21.26
CA ALA A 147 -9.78 17.90 -22.63
C ALA A 147 -10.75 18.99 -23.09
N ASP A 148 -11.69 19.37 -22.22
CA ASP A 148 -12.66 20.43 -22.49
C ASP A 148 -11.99 21.80 -22.65
N ARG A 149 -10.93 22.06 -21.87
CA ARG A 149 -10.20 23.34 -21.87
C ARG A 149 -9.21 23.49 -23.03
N ILE A 150 -8.45 22.43 -23.34
CA ILE A 150 -7.34 22.49 -24.31
C ILE A 150 -7.74 22.03 -25.72
N HIS A 151 -8.98 21.55 -25.89
CA HIS A 151 -9.51 20.99 -27.14
C HIS A 151 -8.71 19.79 -27.68
N GLY A 152 -8.13 19.00 -26.77
CA GLY A 152 -7.33 17.81 -27.09
C GLY A 152 -7.73 16.61 -26.23
N MET A 153 -7.54 15.41 -26.74
CA MET A 153 -7.86 14.18 -26.01
C MET A 153 -6.74 13.81 -25.05
N VAL A 154 -7.08 13.65 -23.77
CA VAL A 154 -6.09 13.52 -22.69
C VAL A 154 -5.95 12.05 -22.26
N SER A 155 -4.73 11.61 -22.00
CA SER A 155 -4.44 10.40 -21.21
C SER A 155 -3.39 10.69 -20.14
N ILE A 156 -3.58 10.10 -18.97
CA ILE A 156 -2.67 10.16 -17.83
C ILE A 156 -2.14 8.75 -17.60
N GLU A 157 -0.81 8.60 -17.58
CA GLU A 157 -0.12 7.32 -17.52
C GLU A 157 0.86 7.26 -16.34
N ASP A 158 1.14 6.06 -15.83
CA ASP A 158 2.19 5.83 -14.83
C ASP A 158 3.60 5.79 -15.45
N ALA A 159 4.62 5.63 -14.60
CA ALA A 159 6.02 5.56 -15.03
C ALA A 159 6.36 4.32 -15.89
N GLN A 160 5.45 3.36 -16.00
CA GLN A 160 5.54 2.18 -16.86
C GLN A 160 4.68 2.30 -18.12
N SER A 161 4.13 3.49 -18.40
CA SER A 161 3.21 3.76 -19.51
C SER A 161 1.89 3.00 -19.43
N HIS A 162 1.42 2.68 -18.22
CA HIS A 162 0.06 2.20 -18.03
C HIS A 162 -0.92 3.36 -17.91
N VAL A 163 -2.03 3.31 -18.65
CA VAL A 163 -3.09 4.33 -18.59
C VAL A 163 -3.81 4.26 -17.24
N LEU A 164 -3.71 5.35 -16.47
CA LEU A 164 -4.38 5.56 -15.20
C LEU A 164 -5.75 6.21 -15.37
N ALA A 165 -5.84 7.20 -16.24
CA ALA A 165 -7.07 7.92 -16.59
C ALA A 165 -6.99 8.49 -18.00
N TYR A 166 -8.15 8.81 -18.58
CA TYR A 166 -8.25 9.37 -19.92
C TYR A 166 -9.58 10.14 -20.07
N SER A 167 -9.62 11.11 -20.99
CA SER A 167 -10.85 11.79 -21.41
C SER A 167 -11.62 10.98 -22.45
N ALA A 168 -12.91 11.26 -22.63
CA ALA A 168 -13.67 10.66 -23.73
C ALA A 168 -12.99 10.88 -25.08
N SER A 169 -12.93 9.83 -25.89
CA SER A 169 -12.43 9.87 -27.27
C SER A 169 -13.54 10.27 -28.24
N ASN A 170 -13.15 10.82 -29.39
CA ASN A 170 -14.02 11.07 -30.52
C ASN A 170 -13.46 10.38 -31.78
N GLU A 171 -14.08 10.61 -32.94
CA GLU A 171 -13.67 10.01 -34.22
C GLU A 171 -12.23 10.37 -34.63
N ASP A 172 -11.66 11.44 -34.06
CA ASP A 172 -10.29 11.86 -34.32
C ASP A 172 -9.23 11.08 -33.50
N ALA A 173 -9.63 10.21 -32.57
CA ALA A 173 -8.71 9.40 -31.78
C ALA A 173 -7.85 8.51 -32.68
N ASP A 174 -6.53 8.52 -32.49
CA ASP A 174 -5.63 7.69 -33.28
C ASP A 174 -5.46 6.28 -32.72
N GLU A 175 -4.82 5.41 -33.50
CA GLU A 175 -4.70 4.00 -33.17
C GLU A 175 -3.88 3.77 -31.90
N LEU A 176 -2.83 4.57 -31.67
CA LEU A 176 -2.05 4.53 -30.43
C LEU A 176 -2.94 4.83 -29.22
N ARG A 177 -3.74 5.90 -29.25
CA ARG A 177 -4.67 6.21 -28.16
C ARG A 177 -5.67 5.08 -27.94
N ARG A 178 -6.33 4.60 -29.00
CA ARG A 178 -7.34 3.53 -28.91
C ARG A 178 -6.77 2.27 -28.27
N LEU A 179 -5.63 1.80 -28.78
CA LEU A 179 -4.99 0.59 -28.26
C LEU A 179 -4.44 0.78 -26.84
N SER A 180 -3.90 1.96 -26.52
CA SER A 180 -3.45 2.28 -25.16
C SER A 180 -4.59 2.25 -24.14
N ILE A 181 -5.75 2.81 -24.47
CA ILE A 181 -6.93 2.79 -23.60
C ILE A 181 -7.47 1.37 -23.44
N LEU A 182 -7.63 0.63 -24.55
CA LEU A 182 -8.10 -0.76 -24.55
C LEU A 182 -7.16 -1.68 -23.75
N GLY A 183 -5.85 -1.52 -23.93
CA GLY A 183 -4.81 -2.31 -23.29
C GLY A 183 -4.47 -1.89 -21.85
N ARG A 184 -4.74 -0.62 -21.48
CA ARG A 184 -4.06 0.12 -20.39
C ARG A 184 -2.54 0.10 -20.50
N ALA A 185 -2.01 -0.02 -21.71
CA ALA A 185 -0.58 0.03 -21.98
C ALA A 185 -0.39 0.38 -23.44
N GLY A 186 0.61 1.21 -23.74
CA GLY A 186 0.98 1.49 -25.12
C GLY A 186 1.34 0.21 -25.88
N PRO A 187 0.94 0.08 -27.16
CA PRO A 187 1.41 -1.00 -28.01
C PRO A 187 2.96 -1.02 -28.05
N PRO A 188 3.62 -2.20 -27.89
CA PRO A 188 5.08 -2.27 -27.79
C PRO A 188 5.83 -1.56 -28.93
N GLU A 189 5.38 -1.75 -30.16
CA GLU A 189 5.97 -1.12 -31.36
C GLU A 189 5.93 0.43 -31.28
N HIS A 190 4.84 0.99 -30.74
CA HIS A 190 4.67 2.43 -30.61
C HIS A 190 5.53 3.01 -29.48
N LEU A 191 5.66 2.26 -28.37
CA LEU A 191 6.56 2.63 -27.27
C LEU A 191 8.02 2.59 -27.72
N GLU A 192 8.41 1.64 -28.57
CA GLU A 192 9.76 1.58 -29.14
C GLU A 192 10.10 2.83 -29.96
N TRP A 193 9.19 3.32 -30.80
CA TRP A 193 9.43 4.56 -31.57
C TRP A 193 9.54 5.79 -30.69
N LEU A 194 8.63 5.96 -29.71
CA LEU A 194 8.70 7.07 -28.75
C LEU A 194 10.01 7.04 -27.95
N ALA A 195 10.52 5.85 -27.62
CA ALA A 195 11.82 5.69 -26.98
C ALA A 195 12.98 6.07 -27.90
N GLN A 196 12.99 5.59 -29.15
CA GLN A 196 14.04 5.92 -30.13
C GLN A 196 14.13 7.42 -30.42
N TRP A 197 13.03 8.15 -30.32
CA TRP A 197 12.98 9.61 -30.51
C TRP A 197 13.32 10.40 -29.25
N GLY A 198 13.69 9.73 -28.15
CA GLY A 198 14.08 10.38 -26.89
C GLY A 198 12.94 11.04 -26.13
N ILE A 199 11.68 10.75 -26.50
CA ILE A 199 10.50 11.38 -25.86
C ILE A 199 10.42 10.97 -24.39
N PHE A 200 10.57 9.68 -24.07
CA PHE A 200 10.56 9.23 -22.68
C PHE A 200 11.71 9.79 -21.85
N ASP A 201 12.89 9.96 -22.45
CA ASP A 201 14.03 10.54 -21.74
C ASP A 201 13.79 12.03 -21.44
N ALA A 202 13.21 12.78 -22.37
CA ALA A 202 12.82 14.17 -22.17
C ALA A 202 11.76 14.32 -21.04
N LEU A 203 10.75 13.45 -21.04
CA LEU A 203 9.69 13.44 -20.02
C LEU A 203 10.23 13.08 -18.62
N ARG A 204 11.21 12.17 -18.54
CA ARG A 204 11.85 11.79 -17.27
C ARG A 204 12.85 12.83 -16.77
N ALA A 205 13.48 13.59 -17.65
CA ALA A 205 14.53 14.53 -17.29
C ALA A 205 14.02 15.94 -16.95
N SER A 206 12.83 16.32 -17.43
CA SER A 206 12.33 17.69 -17.34
C SER A 206 10.83 17.76 -17.02
N SER A 207 10.40 18.92 -16.53
CA SER A 207 8.98 19.29 -16.39
C SER A 207 8.50 20.18 -17.55
N GLU A 208 9.23 20.17 -18.67
CA GLU A 208 8.89 20.93 -19.87
C GLU A 208 7.90 20.16 -20.75
N VAL A 209 7.11 20.88 -21.53
CA VAL A 209 6.20 20.28 -22.50
C VAL A 209 6.99 19.79 -23.71
N VAL A 210 6.83 18.51 -24.03
CA VAL A 210 7.40 17.86 -25.19
C VAL A 210 6.37 17.83 -26.31
N ARG A 211 6.71 18.44 -27.45
CA ARG A 211 5.90 18.38 -28.68
C ARG A 211 6.26 17.13 -29.47
N VAL A 212 5.26 16.32 -29.83
CA VAL A 212 5.41 15.16 -30.70
C VAL A 212 4.65 15.43 -31.99
N ALA A 213 5.40 15.46 -33.09
CA ALA A 213 4.87 15.77 -34.42
C ALA A 213 3.97 14.64 -34.97
N GLU A 214 3.11 15.00 -35.92
CA GLU A 214 2.32 14.05 -36.71
C GLU A 214 3.23 13.03 -37.43
N ARG A 215 2.78 11.78 -37.51
CA ARG A 215 3.43 10.69 -38.26
C ARG A 215 2.36 9.92 -39.04
N PRO A 216 2.06 10.34 -40.27
CA PRO A 216 1.04 9.69 -41.10
C PRO A 216 1.35 8.22 -41.37
N GLU A 217 2.63 7.85 -41.46
CA GLU A 217 3.06 6.46 -41.72
C GLU A 217 2.68 5.49 -40.59
N LEU A 218 2.47 6.03 -39.39
CA LEU A 218 2.08 5.30 -38.18
C LEU A 218 0.66 5.63 -37.74
N ALA A 219 -0.09 6.36 -38.57
CA ALA A 219 -1.41 6.91 -38.25
C ALA A 219 -1.44 7.72 -36.94
N LEU A 220 -0.34 8.40 -36.57
CA LEU A 220 -0.25 9.17 -35.33
C LEU A 220 -0.51 10.65 -35.57
N ARG A 221 -1.41 11.21 -34.76
CA ARG A 221 -1.70 12.66 -34.76
C ARG A 221 -0.70 13.45 -33.90
N PRO A 222 -0.58 14.77 -34.13
CA PRO A 222 0.21 15.65 -33.26
C PRO A 222 -0.25 15.53 -31.80
N ARG A 223 0.71 15.61 -30.87
CA ARG A 223 0.40 15.60 -29.44
C ARG A 223 1.39 16.41 -28.61
N LEU A 224 0.91 16.89 -27.47
CA LEU A 224 1.75 17.41 -26.39
C LEU A 224 1.91 16.34 -25.32
N ALA A 225 3.06 16.33 -24.65
CA ALA A 225 3.33 15.44 -23.53
C ALA A 225 4.08 16.19 -22.45
N ILE A 226 3.83 15.88 -21.17
CA ILE A 226 4.58 16.44 -20.05
C ILE A 226 4.83 15.37 -18.99
N GLY A 227 6.01 15.40 -18.39
CA GLY A 227 6.37 14.51 -17.30
C GLY A 227 5.66 14.89 -16.00
N ILE A 228 5.09 13.90 -15.32
CA ILE A 228 4.50 14.04 -13.99
C ILE A 228 5.58 13.66 -12.97
N HIS A 229 6.01 14.64 -12.17
CA HIS A 229 7.08 14.48 -11.19
C HIS A 229 6.55 14.65 -9.78
N GLN A 230 6.83 13.68 -8.91
CA GLN A 230 6.57 13.83 -7.49
C GLN A 230 7.62 14.74 -6.85
N PRO A 231 7.21 15.73 -6.06
CA PRO A 231 8.14 16.64 -5.41
C PRO A 231 9.03 15.88 -4.41
N ALA A 232 10.27 16.33 -4.29
CA ALA A 232 11.21 15.78 -3.34
C ALA A 232 10.70 15.94 -1.90
N ILE A 233 10.54 14.83 -1.17
CA ILE A 233 10.11 14.83 0.23
C ILE A 233 11.17 15.49 1.14
N THR A 234 12.44 15.51 0.70
CA THR A 234 13.53 16.21 1.39
C THR A 234 14.42 16.95 0.38
N PRO A 235 15.11 18.04 0.77
CA PRO A 235 15.98 18.82 -0.14
C PRO A 235 17.16 18.02 -0.74
N ARG A 236 17.40 16.80 -0.25
CA ARG A 236 18.52 15.93 -0.66
C ARG A 236 18.15 14.87 -1.69
N ARG A 237 16.86 14.67 -1.99
CA ARG A 237 16.42 13.71 -3.02
C ARG A 237 15.93 14.46 -4.27
N PRO A 238 16.25 13.98 -5.48
CA PRO A 238 15.66 14.53 -6.69
C PRO A 238 14.16 14.21 -6.75
N PRO A 239 13.36 15.01 -7.48
CA PRO A 239 11.99 14.65 -7.82
C PRO A 239 11.96 13.30 -8.55
N VAL A 240 10.92 12.51 -8.28
CA VAL A 240 10.76 11.17 -8.85
C VAL A 240 9.75 11.23 -9.99
N PHE A 241 10.14 10.77 -11.17
CA PHE A 241 9.22 10.61 -12.30
C PHE A 241 8.15 9.59 -11.94
N ALA A 242 6.89 10.04 -11.90
CA ALA A 242 5.74 9.24 -11.51
C ALA A 242 4.91 8.77 -12.71
N GLY A 243 5.01 9.47 -13.85
CA GLY A 243 4.22 9.17 -15.03
C GLY A 243 4.24 10.29 -16.06
N ALA A 244 3.35 10.24 -17.04
CA ALA A 244 3.24 11.24 -18.09
C ALA A 244 1.78 11.62 -18.36
N LEU A 245 1.57 12.86 -18.80
CA LEU A 245 0.29 13.35 -19.30
C LEU A 245 0.43 13.62 -20.79
N TRP A 246 -0.45 13.02 -21.59
CA TRP A 246 -0.48 13.14 -23.04
C TRP A 246 -1.74 13.84 -23.51
N VAL A 247 -1.61 14.70 -24.52
CA VAL A 247 -2.73 15.41 -25.16
C VAL A 247 -2.65 15.22 -26.66
N GLN A 248 -3.53 14.39 -27.21
CA GLN A 248 -3.65 14.20 -28.65
C GLN A 248 -4.49 15.32 -29.26
N GLN A 249 -3.96 15.99 -30.29
CA GLN A 249 -4.72 16.95 -31.08
C GLN A 249 -5.75 16.24 -31.96
N GLY A 250 -6.98 16.75 -31.96
CA GLY A 250 -8.05 16.32 -32.86
C GLY A 250 -7.97 17.03 -34.21
N SER A 251 -9.12 17.22 -34.85
CA SER A 251 -9.27 18.05 -36.06
C SER A 251 -9.11 19.55 -35.77
N GLN A 252 -9.43 19.98 -34.54
CA GLN A 252 -9.22 21.36 -34.08
C GLN A 252 -7.80 21.54 -33.52
N PRO A 253 -7.17 22.71 -33.70
CA PRO A 253 -5.94 23.06 -33.01
C PRO A 253 -6.13 23.05 -31.49
N LEU A 254 -5.07 22.72 -30.76
CA LEU A 254 -5.05 22.87 -29.30
C LEU A 254 -5.14 24.36 -28.93
N ALA A 255 -5.65 24.66 -27.73
CA ALA A 255 -5.70 26.02 -27.22
C ALA A 255 -4.30 26.66 -27.12
N ASP A 256 -4.23 27.99 -27.32
CA ASP A 256 -2.95 28.74 -27.32
C ASP A 256 -2.19 28.64 -25.98
N ASP A 257 -2.92 28.44 -24.88
CA ASP A 257 -2.41 28.31 -23.51
C ASP A 257 -2.24 26.84 -23.08
N ALA A 258 -2.34 25.87 -24.00
CA ALA A 258 -2.31 24.44 -23.66
C ALA A 258 -1.02 24.01 -22.94
N GLU A 259 0.14 24.59 -23.27
CA GLU A 259 1.40 24.24 -22.61
C GLU A 259 1.45 24.72 -21.15
N GLU A 260 0.96 25.93 -20.87
CA GLU A 260 0.89 26.49 -19.52
C GLU A 260 -0.10 25.69 -18.65
N ILE A 261 -1.26 25.35 -19.24
CA ILE A 261 -2.26 24.49 -18.59
C ILE A 261 -1.66 23.12 -18.25
N LEU A 262 -0.89 22.53 -19.16
CA LEU A 262 -0.26 21.23 -18.96
C LEU A 262 0.76 21.22 -17.81
N GLN A 263 1.53 22.30 -17.66
CA GLN A 263 2.45 22.45 -16.52
C GLN A 263 1.71 22.44 -15.18
N GLY A 264 0.61 23.20 -15.08
CA GLY A 264 -0.24 23.18 -13.88
C GLY A 264 -0.91 21.82 -13.65
N ALA A 265 -1.39 21.19 -14.72
CA ALA A 265 -2.02 19.88 -14.69
C ALA A 265 -1.09 18.77 -14.20
N ALA A 266 0.18 18.77 -14.63
CA ALA A 266 1.17 17.80 -14.19
C ALA A 266 1.38 17.86 -12.66
N VAL A 267 1.38 19.05 -12.06
CA VAL A 267 1.48 19.24 -10.61
C VAL A 267 0.24 18.69 -9.89
N LEU A 268 -0.96 18.95 -10.43
CA LEU A 268 -2.21 18.42 -9.87
C LEU A 268 -2.26 16.89 -9.98
N ALA A 269 -1.91 16.33 -11.14
CA ALA A 269 -1.83 14.89 -11.37
C ALA A 269 -0.84 14.24 -10.39
N ALA A 270 0.35 14.83 -10.19
CA ALA A 270 1.31 14.35 -9.21
C ALA A 270 0.72 14.29 -7.79
N ARG A 271 -0.04 15.32 -7.38
CA ARG A 271 -0.70 15.37 -6.06
C ARG A 271 -1.81 14.33 -5.93
N ILE A 272 -2.61 14.12 -6.97
CA ILE A 272 -3.68 13.11 -6.98
C ILE A 272 -3.07 11.70 -6.98
N MET A 273 -2.07 11.43 -7.81
CA MET A 273 -1.34 10.16 -7.83
C MET A 273 -0.68 9.86 -6.49
N SER A 274 -0.06 10.86 -5.85
CA SER A 274 0.52 10.71 -4.50
C SER A 274 -0.55 10.37 -3.47
N ARG A 275 -1.73 10.98 -3.56
CA ARG A 275 -2.87 10.68 -2.68
C ARG A 275 -3.44 9.28 -2.92
N LEU A 276 -3.55 8.85 -4.17
CA LEU A 276 -4.01 7.50 -4.54
C LEU A 276 -3.02 6.42 -4.08
N ALA A 277 -1.72 6.66 -4.23
CA ALA A 277 -0.68 5.78 -3.69
C ALA A 277 -0.68 5.75 -2.15
N ALA A 278 -1.08 6.85 -1.50
CA ALA A 278 -1.15 6.95 -0.05
C ALA A 278 -2.48 6.47 0.56
N ARG A 279 -3.56 6.28 -0.24
CA ARG A 279 -4.84 5.73 0.23
C ARG A 279 -4.72 4.21 0.36
N PRO A 280 -4.73 3.63 1.56
CA PRO A 280 -4.74 2.18 1.71
C PRO A 280 -6.01 1.63 1.04
N SER A 281 -5.89 0.55 0.27
CA SER A 281 -7.06 -0.19 -0.21
C SER A 281 -7.97 -0.55 0.97
N THR A 282 -9.26 -0.80 0.73
CA THR A 282 -10.20 -1.25 1.78
C THR A 282 -9.62 -2.44 2.57
N HIS A 283 -9.01 -3.38 1.84
CA HIS A 283 -8.23 -4.48 2.39
C HIS A 283 -7.06 -4.02 3.27
N ALA A 284 -6.18 -3.14 2.78
CA ALA A 284 -5.04 -2.63 3.56
C ALA A 284 -5.50 -1.88 4.82
N ARG A 285 -6.60 -1.13 4.74
CA ARG A 285 -7.21 -0.46 5.90
C ARG A 285 -7.71 -1.47 6.93
N ARG A 286 -8.32 -2.58 6.50
CA ARG A 286 -8.73 -3.68 7.41
C ARG A 286 -7.53 -4.33 8.10
N VAL A 287 -6.44 -4.54 7.37
CA VAL A 287 -5.20 -5.06 7.98
C VAL A 287 -4.61 -4.05 8.98
N GLN A 288 -4.61 -2.75 8.66
CA GLN A 288 -4.18 -1.70 9.61
C GLN A 288 -5.07 -1.62 10.85
N GLN A 289 -6.38 -1.78 10.71
CA GLN A 289 -7.30 -1.88 11.85
C GLN A 289 -6.96 -3.10 12.71
N LEU A 290 -6.77 -4.29 12.12
CA LEU A 290 -6.38 -5.49 12.84
C LEU A 290 -5.05 -5.33 13.61
N LEU A 291 -4.11 -4.57 13.04
CA LEU A 291 -2.85 -4.20 13.66
C LEU A 291 -3.01 -3.11 14.74
N GLY A 292 -4.17 -2.48 14.91
CA GLY A 292 -4.36 -1.38 15.84
C GLY A 292 -3.56 -0.13 15.46
N LEU A 293 -3.52 0.16 14.15
CA LEU A 293 -2.85 1.32 13.55
C LEU A 293 -3.85 2.37 13.01
N ALA A 294 -5.15 2.08 13.04
CA ALA A 294 -6.19 3.01 12.63
C ALA A 294 -6.75 3.75 13.86
N ASP A 295 -6.68 5.08 13.85
CA ASP A 295 -7.23 5.91 14.92
C ASP A 295 -8.77 5.98 14.85
N GLY A 296 -9.44 5.95 16.00
CA GLY A 296 -10.82 6.42 16.16
C GLY A 296 -11.97 5.47 15.81
N GLU A 297 -11.72 4.27 15.28
CA GLU A 297 -12.78 3.34 14.87
C GLU A 297 -12.99 2.18 15.88
N PRO A 298 -14.25 1.87 16.26
CA PRO A 298 -14.56 0.68 17.05
C PRO A 298 -14.08 -0.60 16.36
N LEU A 299 -13.23 -1.38 17.03
CA LEU A 299 -12.62 -2.56 16.44
C LEU A 299 -13.53 -3.79 16.55
N GLU A 300 -14.38 -4.03 15.55
CA GLU A 300 -15.06 -5.32 15.39
C GLU A 300 -14.19 -6.34 14.65
N VAL A 301 -13.28 -7.00 15.38
CA VAL A 301 -12.34 -7.98 14.83
C VAL A 301 -13.03 -9.09 14.02
N ALA A 302 -14.24 -9.50 14.42
CA ALA A 302 -14.99 -10.53 13.70
C ALA A 302 -15.51 -10.05 12.32
N ALA A 303 -15.89 -8.77 12.19
CA ALA A 303 -16.27 -8.19 10.91
C ALA A 303 -15.05 -8.05 9.99
N ILE A 304 -13.94 -7.54 10.54
CA ILE A 304 -12.66 -7.42 9.83
C ILE A 304 -12.17 -8.79 9.33
N ALA A 305 -12.23 -9.82 10.17
CA ALA A 305 -11.85 -11.18 9.77
C ALA A 305 -12.69 -11.69 8.60
N ARG A 306 -14.02 -11.45 8.62
CA ARG A 306 -14.93 -11.86 7.54
C ARG A 306 -14.63 -11.15 6.23
N GLU A 307 -14.38 -9.84 6.28
CA GLU A 307 -14.02 -9.04 5.10
C GLU A 307 -12.65 -9.42 4.51
N LEU A 308 -11.72 -9.86 5.37
CA LEU A 308 -10.41 -10.36 4.96
C LEU A 308 -10.41 -11.86 4.60
N GLY A 309 -11.55 -12.56 4.71
CA GLY A 309 -11.65 -14.00 4.47
C GLY A 309 -10.86 -14.86 5.47
N LEU A 310 -10.61 -14.36 6.68
CA LEU A 310 -9.81 -15.03 7.70
C LEU A 310 -10.69 -15.86 8.66
N PRO A 311 -10.21 -17.03 9.11
CA PRO A 311 -10.86 -17.77 10.18
C PRO A 311 -10.81 -16.97 11.49
N GLY A 312 -11.95 -16.93 12.20
CA GLY A 312 -12.10 -16.17 13.44
C GLY A 312 -11.50 -16.86 14.68
N ASP A 313 -11.14 -18.13 14.57
CA ASP A 313 -10.70 -19.02 15.64
C ASP A 313 -9.30 -19.62 15.41
N GLY A 314 -8.65 -19.97 16.51
CA GLY A 314 -7.29 -20.53 16.53
C GLY A 314 -6.19 -19.51 16.82
N ASN A 315 -4.96 -20.01 16.98
CA ASN A 315 -3.80 -19.16 17.25
C ASN A 315 -3.36 -18.42 15.99
N ALA A 316 -2.82 -17.22 16.12
CA ALA A 316 -2.20 -16.48 15.03
C ALA A 316 -0.68 -16.34 15.28
N ALA A 317 0.03 -15.79 14.31
CA ALA A 317 1.38 -15.28 14.47
C ALA A 317 1.45 -13.87 13.87
N LEU A 318 2.29 -13.02 14.45
CA LEU A 318 2.62 -11.72 13.92
C LEU A 318 4.13 -11.62 13.77
N ILE A 319 4.57 -11.12 12.62
CA ILE A 319 5.97 -10.85 12.33
C ILE A 319 6.09 -9.38 11.97
N GLY A 320 6.94 -8.64 12.67
CA GLY A 320 7.33 -7.28 12.27
C GLY A 320 8.70 -7.28 11.65
N PHE A 321 8.86 -6.59 10.53
CA PHE A 321 10.13 -6.38 9.83
C PHE A 321 10.49 -4.90 9.85
N ASP A 322 11.78 -4.61 10.00
CA ASP A 322 12.33 -3.26 9.89
C ASP A 322 13.69 -3.27 9.18
N THR A 323 14.03 -2.20 8.47
CA THR A 323 15.32 -2.07 7.76
C THR A 323 16.44 -1.63 8.71
N ILE A 324 17.61 -2.27 8.64
CA ILE A 324 18.77 -1.95 9.50
C ILE A 324 19.45 -0.62 9.07
N ALA A 325 19.26 -0.19 7.83
CA ALA A 325 19.76 1.09 7.31
C ALA A 325 18.69 1.76 6.44
N ALA A 326 18.21 2.93 6.87
CA ALA A 326 17.06 3.64 6.29
C ALA A 326 17.35 4.33 4.94
N GLU A 327 18.60 4.30 4.46
CA GLU A 327 19.01 5.17 3.35
C GLU A 327 18.41 4.76 2.00
N ASN A 328 18.05 3.49 1.81
CA ASN A 328 17.40 2.98 0.59
C ASN A 328 16.40 1.85 0.92
N GLN A 329 15.19 2.20 1.37
CA GLN A 329 14.08 1.25 1.29
C GLN A 329 13.70 1.05 -0.17
N PRO A 330 13.73 -0.19 -0.70
CA PRO A 330 13.21 -0.46 -2.03
C PRO A 330 11.74 -0.02 -2.07
N ALA A 331 11.34 0.71 -3.11
CA ALA A 331 9.97 1.22 -3.28
C ALA A 331 8.89 0.12 -3.27
N ARG A 332 9.26 -1.17 -3.32
CA ARG A 332 8.39 -2.35 -3.35
C ARG A 332 8.70 -3.41 -2.29
N LEU A 333 9.40 -3.06 -1.21
CA LEU A 333 9.76 -4.04 -0.17
C LEU A 333 8.53 -4.73 0.44
N THR A 334 7.44 -3.98 0.65
CA THR A 334 6.16 -4.51 1.10
C THR A 334 5.60 -5.56 0.14
N ASP A 335 5.66 -5.32 -1.17
CA ASP A 335 5.16 -6.25 -2.19
C ASP A 335 5.97 -7.54 -2.22
N VAL A 336 7.30 -7.45 -2.08
CA VAL A 336 8.18 -8.63 -2.04
C VAL A 336 7.92 -9.47 -0.79
N LEU A 337 7.74 -8.82 0.37
CA LEU A 337 7.37 -9.51 1.61
C LEU A 337 5.96 -10.11 1.52
N ALA A 338 5.01 -9.43 0.89
CA ALA A 338 3.66 -9.94 0.62
C ALA A 338 3.70 -11.16 -0.31
N LEU A 339 4.54 -11.15 -1.35
CA LEU A 339 4.74 -12.30 -2.22
C LEU A 339 5.36 -13.49 -1.48
N SER A 340 6.42 -13.27 -0.69
CA SER A 340 7.01 -14.33 0.14
C SER A 340 6.01 -14.90 1.16
N ALA A 341 5.25 -14.02 1.82
CA ALA A 341 4.25 -14.41 2.80
C ALA A 341 3.10 -15.22 2.18
N SER A 342 2.59 -14.79 1.02
CA SER A 342 1.52 -15.51 0.31
C SER A 342 1.98 -16.86 -0.26
N ALA A 343 3.23 -16.97 -0.70
CA ALA A 343 3.84 -18.23 -1.12
C ALA A 343 4.05 -19.20 0.06
N PHE A 344 4.41 -18.69 1.24
CA PHE A 344 4.47 -19.50 2.45
C PHE A 344 3.07 -19.89 2.93
N ARG A 345 2.12 -18.95 2.86
CA ARG A 345 0.73 -19.21 3.23
C ARG A 345 -0.27 -18.26 2.56
N ARG A 346 -1.25 -18.86 1.87
CA ARG A 346 -2.24 -18.16 1.05
C ARG A 346 -3.11 -17.11 1.77
N ASP A 347 -3.32 -17.26 3.08
CA ASP A 347 -4.17 -16.40 3.91
C ASP A 347 -3.35 -15.38 4.73
N ALA A 348 -2.04 -15.28 4.46
CA ALA A 348 -1.18 -14.27 5.06
C ALA A 348 -1.66 -12.86 4.68
N GLN A 349 -1.73 -11.98 5.68
CA GLN A 349 -2.06 -10.56 5.48
C GLN A 349 -0.83 -9.72 5.72
N VAL A 350 -0.59 -8.73 4.84
CA VAL A 350 0.55 -7.83 4.97
C VAL A 350 0.07 -6.39 5.07
N GLY A 351 0.61 -5.67 6.04
CA GLY A 351 0.37 -4.25 6.23
C GLY A 351 1.68 -3.54 6.56
N SER A 352 1.71 -2.22 6.39
CA SER A 352 2.87 -1.40 6.72
C SER A 352 2.48 -0.17 7.52
N ASN A 353 3.44 0.33 8.29
CA ASN A 353 3.38 1.63 8.97
C ASN A 353 4.77 2.25 8.97
N GLY A 354 4.96 3.35 8.22
CA GLY A 354 6.28 3.95 8.03
C GLY A 354 7.27 2.95 7.42
N SER A 355 8.40 2.73 8.11
CA SER A 355 9.43 1.75 7.71
C SER A 355 9.08 0.29 8.01
N ARG A 356 8.08 0.07 8.88
CA ARG A 356 7.77 -1.26 9.41
C ARG A 356 6.76 -1.97 8.55
N ILE A 357 7.04 -3.24 8.31
CA ILE A 357 6.16 -4.14 7.55
C ILE A 357 5.76 -5.27 8.47
N TYR A 358 4.46 -5.54 8.54
CA TYR A 358 3.88 -6.56 9.41
C TYR A 358 3.27 -7.65 8.57
N VAL A 359 3.53 -8.91 8.94
CA VAL A 359 2.89 -10.08 8.37
C VAL A 359 2.06 -10.75 9.45
N VAL A 360 0.75 -10.80 9.21
CA VAL A 360 -0.22 -11.51 10.05
C VAL A 360 -0.50 -12.87 9.45
N LEU A 361 -0.37 -13.87 10.30
CA LEU A 361 -0.41 -15.28 9.97
C LEU A 361 -1.51 -15.96 10.81
N PRO A 362 -2.79 -16.00 10.37
CA PRO A 362 -3.89 -16.67 11.09
C PRO A 362 -3.67 -18.19 11.26
N HIS A 363 -4.38 -18.85 12.20
CA HIS A 363 -4.35 -20.31 12.39
C HIS A 363 -2.94 -20.97 12.42
N THR A 364 -1.97 -20.33 13.06
CA THR A 364 -0.59 -20.83 13.20
C THR A 364 -0.48 -21.78 14.39
N ALA A 365 -0.29 -23.08 14.12
CA ALA A 365 -0.13 -24.10 15.17
C ALA A 365 1.29 -24.16 15.76
N THR A 366 2.34 -23.90 14.96
CA THR A 366 3.75 -24.04 15.41
C THR A 366 4.61 -22.85 15.02
N ALA A 367 5.31 -22.26 16.00
CA ALA A 367 6.24 -21.15 15.80
C ALA A 367 7.45 -21.54 14.92
N ARG A 368 7.90 -22.80 14.96
CA ARG A 368 9.12 -23.26 14.26
C ARG A 368 9.09 -23.04 12.75
N ALA A 369 7.97 -23.34 12.10
CA ALA A 369 7.82 -23.16 10.66
C ALA A 369 7.86 -21.67 10.28
N VAL A 370 7.20 -20.82 11.08
CA VAL A 370 7.23 -19.36 10.92
C VAL A 370 8.66 -18.85 11.07
N THR A 371 9.36 -19.22 12.15
CA THR A 371 10.76 -18.83 12.37
C THR A 371 11.66 -19.24 11.22
N SER A 372 11.53 -20.48 10.72
CA SER A 372 12.31 -20.97 9.58
C SER A 372 12.06 -20.16 8.30
N TRP A 373 10.79 -19.84 8.01
CA TRP A 373 10.42 -19.04 6.85
C TRP A 373 10.95 -17.59 6.96
N VAL A 374 10.87 -16.98 8.14
CA VAL A 374 11.41 -15.63 8.39
C VAL A 374 12.93 -15.60 8.19
N HIS A 375 13.66 -16.58 8.73
CA HIS A 375 15.11 -16.70 8.48
C HIS A 375 15.44 -16.83 7.00
N GLY A 376 14.71 -17.69 6.27
CA GLY A 376 14.89 -17.85 4.83
C GLY A 376 14.63 -16.54 4.07
N THR A 377 13.53 -15.86 4.37
CA THR A 377 13.15 -14.60 3.72
C THR A 377 14.18 -13.50 3.97
N VAL A 378 14.62 -13.32 5.22
CA VAL A 378 15.65 -12.33 5.58
C VAL A 378 16.99 -12.65 4.89
N SER A 379 17.35 -13.94 4.81
CA SER A 379 18.58 -14.36 4.13
C SER A 379 18.51 -14.13 2.62
N SER A 380 17.42 -14.48 1.94
CA SER A 380 17.25 -14.27 0.51
C SER A 380 17.27 -12.79 0.15
N LEU A 381 16.55 -11.94 0.90
CA LEU A 381 16.54 -10.49 0.66
C LEU A 381 17.92 -9.86 0.84
N ARG A 382 18.72 -10.37 1.78
CA ARG A 382 20.12 -9.95 1.94
C ARG A 382 20.99 -10.38 0.77
N THR A 383 20.90 -11.63 0.34
CA THR A 383 21.78 -12.20 -0.70
C THR A 383 21.43 -11.69 -2.10
N GLU A 384 20.14 -11.60 -2.42
CA GLU A 384 19.67 -11.29 -3.78
C GLU A 384 19.47 -9.79 -4.01
N LEU A 385 19.02 -9.05 -2.99
CA LEU A 385 18.68 -7.63 -3.10
C LEU A 385 19.57 -6.70 -2.27
N GLY A 386 20.52 -7.24 -1.48
CA GLY A 386 21.37 -6.44 -0.59
C GLY A 386 20.60 -5.78 0.56
N VAL A 387 19.36 -6.19 0.83
CA VAL A 387 18.50 -5.56 1.84
C VAL A 387 18.73 -6.20 3.21
N HIS A 388 19.16 -5.39 4.17
CA HIS A 388 19.38 -5.82 5.55
C HIS A 388 18.13 -5.58 6.40
N LEU A 389 17.42 -6.66 6.72
CA LEU A 389 16.23 -6.62 7.57
C LEU A 389 16.49 -7.19 8.97
N ARG A 390 15.76 -6.67 9.95
CA ARG A 390 15.48 -7.34 11.22
C ARG A 390 14.04 -7.83 11.23
N ALA A 391 13.79 -8.91 11.98
CA ALA A 391 12.46 -9.43 12.20
C ALA A 391 12.22 -9.80 13.66
N ALA A 392 11.06 -9.43 14.18
CA ALA A 392 10.56 -9.83 15.49
C ALA A 392 9.30 -10.69 15.33
N ILE A 393 9.25 -11.83 16.03
CA ILE A 393 8.18 -12.84 15.88
C ILE A 393 7.39 -12.98 17.18
N ALA A 394 6.09 -12.72 17.12
CA ALA A 394 5.13 -13.07 18.16
C ALA A 394 4.32 -14.30 17.71
N ALA A 395 4.61 -15.47 18.29
CA ALA A 395 3.88 -16.71 18.02
C ALA A 395 3.96 -17.68 19.21
N PRO A 396 2.85 -18.33 19.62
CA PRO A 396 1.48 -18.10 19.16
C PRO A 396 0.88 -16.80 19.76
N VAL A 397 -0.02 -16.17 19.02
CA VAL A 397 -0.91 -15.10 19.47
C VAL A 397 -2.31 -15.68 19.64
N ALA A 398 -2.99 -15.36 20.74
CA ALA A 398 -4.34 -15.86 21.02
C ALA A 398 -5.39 -15.20 20.10
N GLY A 399 -5.58 -15.76 18.91
CA GLY A 399 -6.51 -15.28 17.90
C GLY A 399 -6.19 -13.90 17.34
N LEU A 400 -7.06 -13.45 16.42
CA LEU A 400 -6.91 -12.16 15.74
C LEU A 400 -7.05 -10.95 16.69
N ARG A 401 -7.78 -11.10 17.81
CA ARG A 401 -7.94 -10.04 18.82
C ARG A 401 -6.62 -9.68 19.50
N GLY A 402 -5.67 -10.63 19.59
CA GLY A 402 -4.37 -10.39 20.20
C GLY A 402 -3.36 -9.69 19.28
N ILE A 403 -3.67 -9.48 18.00
CA ILE A 403 -2.70 -8.97 17.02
C ILE A 403 -2.23 -7.56 17.33
N ALA A 404 -3.13 -6.66 17.73
CA ALA A 404 -2.76 -5.29 18.09
C ALA A 404 -1.81 -5.23 19.31
N ALA A 405 -2.06 -6.05 20.33
CA ALA A 405 -1.18 -6.15 21.50
C ALA A 405 0.18 -6.79 21.14
N ALA A 406 0.16 -7.87 20.35
CA ALA A 406 1.37 -8.51 19.84
C ALA A 406 2.20 -7.56 18.97
N ARG A 407 1.56 -6.63 18.24
CA ARG A 407 2.27 -5.58 17.48
C ARG A 407 3.07 -4.70 18.42
N THR A 408 2.49 -4.23 19.52
CA THR A 408 3.21 -3.41 20.50
C THR A 408 4.44 -4.14 21.07
N GLU A 409 4.33 -5.44 21.35
CA GLU A 409 5.47 -6.25 21.80
C GLU A 409 6.54 -6.40 20.71
N VAL A 410 6.13 -6.66 19.46
CA VAL A 410 7.01 -6.74 18.28
C VAL A 410 7.73 -5.41 18.04
N ASP A 411 7.02 -4.29 18.14
CA ASP A 411 7.58 -2.94 18.03
C ASP A 411 8.64 -2.69 19.09
N GLY A 412 8.35 -3.04 20.36
CA GLY A 412 9.32 -2.94 21.46
C GLY A 412 10.61 -3.74 21.20
N VAL A 413 10.50 -4.95 20.64
CA VAL A 413 11.67 -5.74 20.23
C VAL A 413 12.47 -5.03 19.13
N LEU A 414 11.82 -4.54 18.08
CA LEU A 414 12.48 -3.87 16.96
C LEU A 414 13.16 -2.57 17.41
N ASP A 415 12.48 -1.77 18.23
CA ASP A 415 13.01 -0.54 18.82
C ASP A 415 14.23 -0.83 19.70
N SER A 416 14.15 -1.87 20.55
CA SER A 416 15.26 -2.27 21.40
C SER A 416 16.44 -2.82 20.59
N ALA A 417 16.19 -3.53 19.49
CA ALA A 417 17.23 -4.08 18.62
C ALA A 417 18.02 -2.99 17.87
N VAL A 418 17.41 -1.83 17.59
CA VAL A 418 18.12 -0.66 17.05
C VAL A 418 19.13 -0.13 18.08
N ARG A 419 18.76 -0.12 19.36
CA ARG A 419 19.63 0.33 20.46
C ARG A 419 20.67 -0.71 20.87
N HIS A 420 20.34 -2.00 20.79
CA HIS A 420 21.16 -3.13 21.26
C HIS A 420 21.39 -4.17 20.17
N PRO A 421 22.09 -3.81 19.07
CA PRO A 421 22.20 -4.66 17.89
C PRO A 421 22.99 -5.96 18.11
N ILE A 422 23.76 -6.06 19.20
CA ILE A 422 24.55 -7.24 19.56
C ILE A 422 23.73 -8.22 20.41
N SER A 423 22.84 -7.70 21.26
CA SER A 423 22.08 -8.49 22.24
C SER A 423 20.78 -9.07 21.65
N ILE A 424 20.25 -8.45 20.60
CA ILE A 424 19.05 -8.91 19.91
C ILE A 424 19.42 -9.32 18.49
N GLY A 425 19.24 -10.61 18.20
CA GLY A 425 19.57 -11.20 16.91
C GLY A 425 18.75 -10.61 15.76
N GLN A 426 19.23 -10.84 14.54
CA GLN A 426 18.58 -10.33 13.32
C GLN A 426 17.14 -10.84 13.18
N VAL A 427 16.88 -12.09 13.56
CA VAL A 427 15.54 -12.67 13.68
C VAL A 427 15.41 -13.16 15.10
N THR A 428 14.42 -12.67 15.84
CA THR A 428 14.24 -12.98 17.27
C THR A 428 12.76 -13.13 17.60
N SER A 429 12.40 -14.07 18.45
CA SER A 429 11.03 -14.13 19.00
C SER A 429 10.85 -13.16 20.17
N VAL A 430 9.63 -12.66 20.36
CA VAL A 430 9.30 -11.82 21.52
C VAL A 430 9.61 -12.53 22.84
N ALA A 431 9.43 -13.86 22.89
CA ALA A 431 9.75 -14.66 24.07
C ALA A 431 11.26 -14.66 24.39
N GLU A 432 12.12 -14.80 23.38
CA GLU A 432 13.58 -14.76 23.54
C GLU A 432 14.08 -13.36 23.90
N ALA A 433 13.48 -12.32 23.31
CA ALA A 433 13.88 -10.93 23.56
C ALA A 433 13.32 -10.34 24.88
N ARG A 434 12.36 -11.01 25.53
CA ARG A 434 11.59 -10.47 26.65
C ARG A 434 12.45 -9.82 27.73
N THR A 435 13.50 -10.50 28.20
CA THR A 435 14.37 -9.97 29.25
C THR A 435 15.13 -8.73 28.78
N ALA A 436 15.66 -8.76 27.56
CA ALA A 436 16.42 -7.63 27.00
C ALA A 436 15.53 -6.40 26.78
N VAL A 437 14.33 -6.59 26.23
CA VAL A 437 13.35 -5.52 25.96
C VAL A 437 12.84 -4.90 27.25
N LEU A 438 12.39 -5.70 28.23
CA LEU A 438 11.90 -5.18 29.50
C LEU A 438 12.99 -4.41 30.26
N LEU A 439 14.22 -4.93 30.28
CA LEU A 439 15.34 -4.22 30.89
C LEU A 439 15.64 -2.92 30.15
N ASP A 440 15.58 -2.93 28.82
CA ASP A 440 15.79 -1.74 28.00
C ASP A 440 14.73 -0.66 28.24
N GLU A 441 13.45 -1.04 28.36
CA GLU A 441 12.35 -0.14 28.71
C GLU A 441 12.56 0.48 30.09
N ILE A 442 12.88 -0.33 31.11
CA ILE A 442 13.17 0.13 32.46
C ILE A 442 14.33 1.13 32.45
N VAL A 443 15.44 0.79 31.82
CA VAL A 443 16.63 1.66 31.77
C VAL A 443 16.33 2.94 30.97
N THR A 444 15.53 2.87 29.91
CA THR A 444 15.09 4.05 29.14
C THR A 444 14.23 4.98 30.01
N LEU A 445 13.27 4.42 30.76
CA LEU A 445 12.42 5.17 31.67
C LEU A 445 13.22 5.84 32.80
N VAL A 446 14.22 5.15 33.35
CA VAL A 446 15.13 5.73 34.36
C VAL A 446 15.97 6.84 33.72
N GLY A 447 16.49 6.63 32.51
CA GLY A 447 17.32 7.62 31.81
C GLY A 447 16.59 8.91 31.42
N THR A 448 15.28 8.84 31.12
CA THR A 448 14.47 10.04 30.85
C THR A 448 14.21 10.88 32.10
N HIS A 449 14.40 10.33 33.29
CA HIS A 449 14.17 10.99 34.57
C HIS A 449 15.46 11.09 35.37
N ALA A 450 16.24 12.15 35.17
CA ALA A 450 17.55 12.34 35.83
C ALA A 450 17.53 12.13 37.36
N ARG A 451 16.42 12.43 38.05
CA ARG A 451 16.23 12.20 39.49
C ARG A 451 16.29 10.72 39.92
N LEU A 452 16.08 9.79 38.99
CA LEU A 452 16.10 8.34 39.23
C LEU A 452 17.50 7.74 39.01
N VAL A 453 18.46 8.53 38.52
CA VAL A 453 19.86 8.12 38.39
C VAL A 453 20.62 8.57 39.61
N ASP A 454 21.21 7.61 40.33
CA ASP A 454 22.01 7.92 41.53
C ASP A 454 23.25 8.76 41.14
N PRO A 455 23.42 9.98 41.69
CA PRO A 455 24.55 10.85 41.38
C PRO A 455 25.91 10.18 41.59
N ARG A 456 26.00 9.24 42.53
CA ARG A 456 27.24 8.48 42.82
C ARG A 456 27.75 7.73 41.59
N ILE A 457 26.86 7.22 40.75
CA ILE A 457 27.25 6.46 39.55
C ILE A 457 27.68 7.39 38.42
N SER A 458 26.93 8.46 38.17
CA SER A 458 27.30 9.49 37.18
C SER A 458 28.66 10.12 37.51
N ASP A 459 28.88 10.42 38.79
CA ASP A 459 30.14 10.95 39.30
C ASP A 459 31.29 9.94 39.17
N LEU A 460 31.06 8.67 39.50
CA LEU A 460 32.09 7.63 39.38
C LEU A 460 32.52 7.46 37.93
N ARG A 461 31.56 7.42 36.99
CA ARG A 461 31.84 7.32 35.55
C ARG A 461 32.67 8.50 35.05
N THR A 462 32.37 9.70 35.53
CA THR A 462 33.06 10.93 35.13
C THR A 462 34.47 11.03 35.73
N ARG A 463 34.63 10.68 37.00
CA ARG A 463 35.90 10.84 37.74
C ARG A 463 36.86 9.67 37.56
N ASP A 464 36.36 8.45 37.49
CA ASP A 464 37.18 7.23 37.37
C ASP A 464 36.48 6.17 36.48
N PRO A 465 36.55 6.32 35.14
CA PRO A 465 35.92 5.41 34.19
C PRO A 465 36.33 3.94 34.37
N ALA A 466 37.59 3.70 34.79
CA ALA A 466 38.12 2.36 35.01
C ALA A 466 37.50 1.68 36.24
N LEU A 467 37.22 2.45 37.31
CA LEU A 467 36.45 1.94 38.45
C LEU A 467 34.97 1.74 38.12
N ALA A 468 34.36 2.62 37.33
CA ALA A 468 32.99 2.43 36.85
C ALA A 468 32.85 1.13 36.02
N GLU A 469 33.81 0.87 35.14
CA GLU A 469 33.86 -0.37 34.36
C GLU A 469 34.10 -1.60 35.24
N THR A 470 35.00 -1.48 36.23
CA THR A 470 35.20 -2.57 37.20
C THR A 470 33.94 -2.86 38.01
N LEU A 471 33.20 -1.82 38.42
CA LEU A 471 31.93 -1.98 39.14
C LEU A 471 30.89 -2.69 38.27
N ARG A 472 30.75 -2.29 37.01
CA ARG A 472 29.82 -2.92 36.06
C ARG A 472 30.12 -4.41 35.90
N VAL A 473 31.36 -4.76 35.57
CA VAL A 473 31.76 -6.16 35.37
C VAL A 473 31.61 -6.98 36.65
N TYR A 474 31.95 -6.40 37.81
CA TYR A 474 31.75 -7.05 39.11
C TYR A 474 30.27 -7.36 39.39
N LEU A 475 29.37 -6.41 39.10
CA LEU A 475 27.93 -6.58 39.31
C LEU A 475 27.32 -7.58 38.32
N ASP A 476 27.73 -7.53 37.04
CA ASP A 476 27.33 -8.49 36.01
C ASP A 476 27.84 -9.92 36.30
N SER A 477 28.95 -10.04 37.04
CA SER A 477 29.50 -11.30 37.54
C SER A 477 28.87 -11.77 38.85
N PHE A 478 27.74 -11.18 39.27
CA PHE A 478 27.07 -11.44 40.54
C PHE A 478 27.99 -11.31 41.78
N GLY A 479 29.06 -10.52 41.69
CA GLY A 479 30.02 -10.30 42.76
C GLY A 479 31.17 -11.33 42.81
N ASP A 480 31.27 -12.21 41.82
CA ASP A 480 32.39 -13.14 41.69
C ASP A 480 33.66 -12.39 41.23
N ILE A 481 34.64 -12.34 42.13
CA ILE A 481 35.94 -11.70 41.89
C ILE A 481 36.73 -12.42 40.79
N GLY A 482 36.66 -13.75 40.71
CA GLY A 482 37.38 -14.54 39.73
C GLY A 482 36.83 -14.33 38.32
N ALA A 483 35.50 -14.43 38.18
CA ALA A 483 34.83 -14.17 36.91
C ALA A 483 35.04 -12.72 36.43
N ALA A 484 34.93 -11.74 37.33
CA ALA A 484 35.18 -10.35 37.00
C ALA A 484 36.64 -10.09 36.59
N ALA A 485 37.61 -10.73 37.26
CA ALA A 485 39.02 -10.63 36.93
C ALA A 485 39.34 -11.22 35.54
N GLN A 486 38.71 -12.35 35.19
CA GLN A 486 38.83 -12.96 33.87
C GLN A 486 38.25 -12.04 32.78
N SER A 487 37.06 -11.49 33.00
CA SER A 487 36.41 -10.57 32.03
C SER A 487 37.19 -9.26 31.87
N LEU A 488 37.83 -8.76 32.93
CA LEU A 488 38.65 -7.54 32.89
C LEU A 488 40.11 -7.80 32.48
N GLN A 489 40.51 -9.06 32.30
CA GLN A 489 41.90 -9.48 32.03
C GLN A 489 42.93 -8.94 33.05
N VAL A 490 42.58 -8.98 34.35
CA VAL A 490 43.46 -8.55 35.45
C VAL A 490 43.58 -9.63 36.52
N HIS A 491 44.52 -9.45 37.46
CA HIS A 491 44.65 -10.37 38.59
C HIS A 491 43.48 -10.19 39.60
N PRO A 492 42.93 -11.27 40.21
CA PRO A 492 41.84 -11.19 41.20
C PRO A 492 42.07 -10.21 42.36
N ASN A 493 43.31 -10.06 42.81
CA ASN A 493 43.66 -9.07 43.87
C ASN A 493 43.41 -7.63 43.44
N THR A 494 43.61 -7.32 42.14
CA THR A 494 43.33 -6.00 41.58
C THR A 494 41.84 -5.70 41.63
N VAL A 495 40.99 -6.68 41.30
CA VAL A 495 39.53 -6.52 41.40
C VAL A 495 39.12 -6.31 42.86
N ARG A 496 39.60 -7.12 43.82
CA ARG A 496 39.32 -6.91 45.25
C ARG A 496 39.71 -5.52 45.73
N TYR A 497 40.89 -5.05 45.32
CA TYR A 497 41.37 -3.72 45.66
C TYR A 497 40.45 -2.63 45.08
N ARG A 498 40.10 -2.73 43.80
CA ARG A 498 39.20 -1.77 43.12
C ARG A 498 37.80 -1.76 43.73
N VAL A 499 37.23 -2.92 44.04
CA VAL A 499 35.91 -3.05 44.70
C VAL A 499 35.93 -2.38 46.08
N ARG A 500 36.94 -2.66 46.93
CA ARG A 500 37.09 -1.98 48.24
C ARG A 500 37.25 -0.47 48.09
N ARG A 501 37.94 -0.02 47.04
CA ARG A 501 38.11 1.40 46.75
C ARG A 501 36.78 2.03 46.33
N ILE A 502 35.98 1.35 45.51
CA ILE A 502 34.64 1.80 45.11
C ILE A 502 33.73 1.92 46.34
N GLU A 503 33.65 0.92 47.22
CA GLU A 503 32.85 0.98 48.45
C GLU A 503 33.23 2.17 49.34
N LYS A 504 34.54 2.45 49.47
CA LYS A 504 35.05 3.61 50.19
C LYS A 504 34.69 4.94 49.53
N LEU A 505 34.81 5.03 48.20
CA LEU A 505 34.52 6.26 47.45
C LEU A 505 33.02 6.59 47.45
N LEU A 506 32.17 5.56 47.39
CA LEU A 506 30.72 5.69 47.33
C LEU A 506 30.04 5.65 48.71
N SER A 507 30.83 5.47 49.78
CA SER A 507 30.39 5.33 51.16
C SER A 507 29.23 4.35 51.32
N THR A 508 29.31 3.20 50.64
CA THR A 508 28.24 2.21 50.60
C THR A 508 28.79 0.80 50.47
N SER A 509 28.03 -0.20 50.91
CA SER A 509 28.43 -1.59 50.79
C SER A 509 27.79 -2.24 49.56
N LEU A 510 28.60 -2.91 48.76
CA LEU A 510 28.13 -3.73 47.64
C LEU A 510 27.66 -5.12 48.08
N ALA A 511 27.59 -5.38 49.39
CA ALA A 511 26.89 -6.55 49.95
C ALA A 511 25.37 -6.34 50.00
N ASP A 512 24.89 -5.09 49.95
CA ASP A 512 23.47 -4.75 49.96
C ASP A 512 22.86 -5.02 48.57
N PRO A 513 21.85 -5.91 48.46
CA PRO A 513 21.22 -6.24 47.18
C PRO A 513 20.51 -5.05 46.51
N ASP A 514 19.94 -4.13 47.28
CA ASP A 514 19.21 -2.98 46.76
C ASP A 514 20.19 -1.96 46.16
N VAL A 515 21.34 -1.75 46.81
CA VAL A 515 22.44 -0.91 46.28
C VAL A 515 22.96 -1.49 44.97
N ARG A 516 23.16 -2.81 44.91
CA ARG A 516 23.65 -3.47 43.68
C ARG A 516 22.68 -3.30 42.52
N LEU A 517 21.37 -3.45 42.75
CA LEU A 517 20.36 -3.28 41.72
C LEU A 517 20.33 -1.83 41.22
N LEU A 518 20.28 -0.86 42.15
CA LEU A 518 20.29 0.57 41.83
C LEU A 518 21.52 0.96 41.00
N PHE A 519 22.70 0.51 41.41
CA PHE A 519 23.95 0.79 40.70
C PHE A 519 24.02 0.09 39.34
N SER A 520 23.51 -1.14 39.24
CA SER A 520 23.44 -1.89 37.98
C SER A 520 22.58 -1.17 36.94
N LEU A 521 21.45 -0.58 37.37
CA LEU A 521 20.59 0.23 36.49
C LEU A 521 21.27 1.56 36.12
N GLY A 522 21.83 2.28 37.11
CA GLY A 522 22.52 3.55 36.86
C GLY A 522 23.70 3.43 35.89
N LEU A 523 24.48 2.34 35.98
CA LEU A 523 25.60 2.09 35.07
C LEU A 523 25.13 1.88 33.62
N ARG A 524 24.02 1.16 33.44
CA ARG A 524 23.40 0.92 32.13
C ARG A 524 22.76 2.18 31.54
N VAL A 525 22.23 3.07 32.37
CA VAL A 525 21.72 4.38 31.93
C VAL A 525 22.86 5.25 31.44
N THR A 526 23.92 5.38 32.25
CA THR A 526 25.04 6.29 31.96
C THR A 526 25.90 5.85 30.76
N GLU A 527 25.85 4.57 30.38
CA GLU A 527 26.43 4.07 29.12
C GLU A 527 25.72 4.56 27.85
N ARG A 528 24.44 4.94 27.96
CA ARG A 528 23.63 5.41 26.82
C ARG A 528 23.83 6.88 26.49
N SER A 529 24.34 7.66 27.44
CA SER A 529 24.49 9.11 27.33
C SER A 529 25.90 9.55 26.88
N GLY A 530 26.77 8.60 26.56
CA GLY A 530 28.17 8.81 26.18
C GLY A 530 28.43 8.77 24.68
#